data_AF-A0A532VI99-F1
#
_entry.id   AF-A0A532VI99-F1
#
_cell.length_a   1.000
_cell.length_b   1.000
_cell.length_c   1.000
_cell.angle_alpha   90.00
_cell.angle_beta   90.00
_cell.angle_gamma   90.00
#
_symmetry.space_group_name_H-M   'P 1'
#
loop_
_entity.id
_entity.type
_entity.pdbx_description
1 polymer ?
#
loop_
_entity_poly.entity_id
_entity_poly.type
_entity_poly.pdbx_seq_one_letter_code
_entity_poly.pdbx_strand_id
1 'polypeptide(L)'
;MSIPNRTNSEPPKNNQSINGSSTETLDADWKGIYRIGGVAALMQFTCTLIIIIVTSTLGLKPISAHEYFTLLESNKIVGLLRDDFLSLIIIALYLLTFFALYGALRRDNCVYAALATVLTFVAVTCSFASHSGFSIVHLSEQYAAASTDAVRSQLLAAGEAIIASDMWNSTAGFMAGILLQGAGVLISVVMLRGRTFSKVTAYAGILANGFDLAQHLIHPLLRSIASILLMIAGPFYLLWFPLLSRDLFKLGRLEKKVTVEKQRATLP
;
A
#
# COMPACT_ATOMS: atom_id res chain seq x y z
N MET A 1 42.23 -66.00 33.83
CA MET A 1 41.35 -66.56 32.77
C MET A 1 40.93 -65.40 31.88
N SER A 2 41.21 -65.49 30.57
CA SER A 2 40.75 -64.70 29.40
C SER A 2 40.37 -63.20 29.48
N ILE A 3 41.01 -62.42 28.61
CA ILE A 3 40.62 -61.10 28.02
C ILE A 3 39.66 -61.41 26.83
N PRO A 4 38.58 -60.64 26.45
CA PRO A 4 38.56 -59.22 26.03
C PRO A 4 37.29 -58.44 26.49
N ASN A 5 36.84 -57.27 25.98
CA ASN A 5 37.21 -56.42 24.82
C ASN A 5 36.86 -54.92 25.04
N ARG A 6 37.16 -54.05 24.06
CA ARG A 6 36.66 -52.66 23.93
C ARG A 6 35.23 -52.59 23.38
N THR A 7 34.49 -51.55 23.74
CA THR A 7 33.53 -50.87 22.84
C THR A 7 33.71 -49.35 22.94
N ASN A 8 34.17 -48.72 21.86
CA ASN A 8 34.13 -47.27 21.71
C ASN A 8 32.67 -46.85 21.47
N SER A 9 32.12 -45.97 22.30
CA SER A 9 30.88 -45.27 21.97
C SER A 9 31.19 -44.03 21.12
N GLU A 10 30.97 -44.11 19.81
CA GLU A 10 30.95 -42.89 18.97
C GLU A 10 29.81 -41.95 19.42
N PRO A 11 30.03 -40.63 19.46
CA PRO A 11 28.94 -39.68 19.63
C PRO A 11 28.06 -39.65 18.37
N PRO A 12 26.72 -39.49 18.50
CA PRO A 12 25.82 -39.57 17.35
C PRO A 12 26.02 -38.40 16.38
N LYS A 13 26.53 -38.70 15.18
CA LYS A 13 26.52 -37.78 14.04
C LYS A 13 25.11 -37.68 13.45
N ASN A 14 24.24 -36.84 14.01
CA ASN A 14 23.13 -36.31 13.22
C ASN A 14 22.53 -35.02 13.80
N ASN A 15 22.80 -33.87 13.15
CA ASN A 15 21.97 -32.66 13.32
C ASN A 15 22.13 -31.62 12.18
N GLN A 16 22.51 -32.04 10.97
CA GLN A 16 22.73 -31.13 9.83
C GLN A 16 21.61 -31.13 8.78
N SER A 17 20.68 -32.09 8.80
CA SER A 17 19.62 -32.21 7.79
C SER A 17 18.37 -31.34 8.03
N ILE A 18 18.05 -31.01 9.29
CA ILE A 18 16.77 -30.35 9.65
C ILE A 18 16.77 -28.84 9.35
N ASN A 19 17.92 -28.18 9.47
CA ASN A 19 18.04 -26.73 9.20
C ASN A 19 18.13 -26.38 7.70
N GLY A 20 18.43 -27.36 6.85
CA GLY A 20 18.60 -27.15 5.41
C GLY A 20 17.28 -26.81 4.70
N SER A 21 16.29 -27.71 4.79
CA SER A 21 15.01 -27.55 4.09
C SER A 21 14.16 -26.41 4.65
N SER A 22 14.20 -26.18 5.96
CA SER A 22 13.42 -25.14 6.65
C SER A 22 13.90 -23.72 6.36
N THR A 23 15.20 -23.51 6.11
CA THR A 23 15.70 -22.20 5.64
C THR A 23 15.44 -22.00 4.14
N GLU A 24 15.49 -23.05 3.33
CA GLU A 24 15.25 -22.96 1.88
C GLU A 24 13.79 -22.69 1.52
N THR A 25 12.82 -23.24 2.26
CA THR A 25 11.42 -22.90 2.09
C THR A 25 11.17 -21.43 2.44
N LEU A 26 11.66 -20.97 3.60
CA LEU A 26 11.51 -19.58 4.02
C LEU A 26 12.14 -18.59 3.01
N ASP A 27 13.36 -18.83 2.53
CA ASP A 27 13.99 -17.95 1.52
C ASP A 27 13.27 -18.03 0.14
N ALA A 28 12.61 -19.14 -0.20
CA ALA A 28 11.80 -19.24 -1.40
C ALA A 28 10.48 -18.43 -1.31
N ASP A 29 9.91 -18.31 -0.12
CA ASP A 29 8.66 -17.55 0.13
C ASP A 29 8.87 -16.04 -0.04
N TRP A 30 9.96 -15.47 0.47
CA TRP A 30 10.24 -14.03 0.40
C TRP A 30 10.41 -13.51 -1.04
N LYS A 31 11.02 -14.33 -1.91
CA LYS A 31 11.11 -14.07 -3.35
C LYS A 31 9.73 -13.90 -4.01
N GLY A 32 8.74 -14.69 -3.58
CA GLY A 32 7.35 -14.55 -4.03
C GLY A 32 6.76 -13.22 -3.58
N ILE A 33 6.93 -12.91 -2.30
CA ILE A 33 6.45 -11.67 -1.66
C ILE A 33 7.05 -10.42 -2.34
N TYR A 34 8.36 -10.37 -2.61
CA TYR A 34 8.96 -9.22 -3.31
C TYR A 34 8.45 -9.06 -4.74
N ARG A 35 8.15 -10.16 -5.45
CA ARG A 35 7.53 -10.08 -6.77
C ARG A 35 6.12 -9.50 -6.69
N ILE A 36 5.33 -9.91 -5.70
CA ILE A 36 3.98 -9.38 -5.45
C ILE A 36 4.04 -7.89 -5.11
N GLY A 37 4.92 -7.48 -4.18
CA GLY A 37 5.14 -6.07 -3.86
C GLY A 37 5.65 -5.25 -5.06
N GLY A 38 6.52 -5.82 -5.90
CA GLY A 38 6.98 -5.19 -7.13
C GLY A 38 5.87 -4.96 -8.16
N VAL A 39 4.95 -5.91 -8.30
CA VAL A 39 3.73 -5.76 -9.12
C VAL A 39 2.79 -4.73 -8.51
N ALA A 40 2.58 -4.76 -7.20
CA ALA A 40 1.70 -3.83 -6.51
C ALA A 40 2.18 -2.37 -6.65
N ALA A 41 3.48 -2.11 -6.49
CA ALA A 41 4.06 -0.79 -6.72
C ALA A 41 3.90 -0.32 -8.18
N LEU A 42 3.98 -1.22 -9.16
CA LEU A 42 3.72 -0.89 -10.56
C LEU A 42 2.23 -0.59 -10.81
N MET A 43 1.33 -1.35 -10.19
CA MET A 43 -0.11 -1.09 -10.24
C MET A 43 -0.47 0.24 -9.60
N GLN A 44 0.17 0.63 -8.48
CA GLN A 44 0.01 1.96 -7.87
C GLN A 44 0.38 3.06 -8.86
N PHE A 45 1.55 2.96 -9.50
CA PHE A 45 1.97 3.90 -10.56
C PHE A 45 0.96 3.98 -11.71
N THR A 46 0.51 2.84 -12.24
CA THR A 46 -0.50 2.81 -13.31
C THR A 46 -1.83 3.44 -12.87
N CYS A 47 -2.30 3.18 -11.65
CA CYS A 47 -3.50 3.81 -11.11
C CYS A 47 -3.33 5.33 -10.96
N THR A 48 -2.16 5.82 -10.49
CA THR A 48 -1.88 7.27 -10.44
C THR A 48 -1.96 7.91 -11.82
N LEU A 49 -1.42 7.27 -12.86
CA LEU A 49 -1.55 7.77 -14.24
C LEU A 49 -3.01 7.78 -14.73
N ILE A 50 -3.79 6.75 -14.40
CA ILE A 50 -5.22 6.69 -14.76
C ILE A 50 -6.01 7.79 -14.03
N ILE A 51 -5.74 8.06 -12.75
CA ILE A 51 -6.35 9.19 -12.01
C ILE A 51 -6.06 10.51 -12.72
N ILE A 52 -4.79 10.77 -13.08
CA ILE A 52 -4.40 12.00 -13.80
C ILE A 52 -5.19 12.13 -15.11
N ILE A 53 -5.32 11.05 -15.89
CA ILE A 53 -6.09 11.05 -17.15
C ILE A 53 -7.59 11.28 -16.88
N VAL A 54 -8.19 10.56 -15.92
CA VAL A 54 -9.61 10.67 -15.55
C VAL A 54 -9.94 12.09 -15.11
N THR A 55 -9.19 12.65 -14.16
CA THR A 55 -9.39 14.02 -13.66
C THR A 55 -9.24 15.07 -14.76
N SER A 56 -8.31 14.86 -15.71
CA SER A 56 -8.06 15.79 -16.81
C SER A 56 -9.05 15.68 -17.98
N THR A 57 -9.81 14.58 -18.10
CA THR A 57 -10.69 14.31 -19.25
C THR A 57 -12.17 14.20 -18.90
N LEU A 58 -12.51 13.66 -17.73
CA LEU A 58 -13.88 13.46 -17.24
C LEU A 58 -14.29 14.51 -16.19
N GLY A 59 -13.33 15.33 -15.73
CA GLY A 59 -13.52 16.39 -14.75
C GLY A 59 -13.31 15.95 -13.30
N LEU A 60 -13.41 16.91 -12.38
CA LEU A 60 -13.18 16.72 -10.95
C LEU A 60 -14.23 15.81 -10.28
N LYS A 61 -13.93 15.34 -9.06
CA LYS A 61 -14.86 14.61 -8.19
C LYS A 61 -16.14 15.46 -7.95
N PRO A 62 -17.36 14.88 -8.09
CA PRO A 62 -18.59 15.60 -7.81
C PRO A 62 -18.65 16.10 -6.36
N ILE A 63 -19.32 17.23 -6.12
CA ILE A 63 -19.29 17.91 -4.81
C ILE A 63 -20.61 17.85 -4.04
N SER A 64 -21.70 17.42 -4.67
CA SER A 64 -23.04 17.31 -4.07
C SER A 64 -23.69 15.96 -4.36
N ALA A 65 -24.57 15.50 -3.47
CA ALA A 65 -25.32 14.25 -3.62
C ALA A 65 -26.14 14.24 -4.92
N HIS A 66 -26.70 15.38 -5.31
CA HIS A 66 -27.43 15.53 -6.56
C HIS A 66 -26.56 15.27 -7.79
N GLU A 67 -25.33 15.82 -7.83
CA GLU A 67 -24.39 15.55 -8.91
C GLU A 67 -23.97 14.07 -8.95
N TYR A 68 -23.69 13.46 -7.79
CA TYR A 68 -23.39 12.02 -7.73
C TYR A 68 -24.53 11.18 -8.28
N PHE A 69 -25.76 11.41 -7.83
CA PHE A 69 -26.90 10.58 -8.24
C PHE A 69 -27.18 10.74 -9.73
N THR A 70 -27.13 11.97 -10.25
CA THR A 70 -27.28 12.25 -11.70
C THR A 70 -26.17 11.57 -12.53
N LEU A 71 -24.93 11.59 -12.04
CA LEU A 71 -23.79 10.98 -12.74
C LEU A 71 -23.83 9.45 -12.68
N LEU A 72 -24.24 8.86 -11.56
CA LEU A 72 -24.35 7.42 -11.37
C LEU A 72 -25.54 6.83 -12.12
N GLU A 73 -26.66 7.55 -12.22
CA GLU A 73 -27.80 7.18 -13.05
C GLU A 73 -27.42 7.17 -14.55
N SER A 74 -26.74 8.22 -15.02
CA SER A 74 -26.31 8.33 -16.43
C SER A 74 -25.17 7.37 -16.79
N ASN A 75 -24.16 7.19 -15.93
CA ASN A 75 -23.07 6.25 -16.14
C ASN A 75 -22.37 5.85 -14.83
N LYS A 76 -22.78 4.71 -14.25
CA LYS A 76 -22.18 4.14 -13.03
C LYS A 76 -20.65 4.01 -13.06
N ILE A 77 -20.06 3.68 -14.21
CA ILE A 77 -18.61 3.50 -14.34
C ILE A 77 -17.90 4.86 -14.26
N VAL A 78 -18.40 5.88 -14.96
CA VAL A 78 -17.84 7.24 -14.91
C VAL A 78 -18.03 7.86 -13.52
N GLY A 79 -19.17 7.61 -12.86
CA GLY A 79 -19.39 8.01 -11.47
C GLY A 79 -18.35 7.42 -10.51
N LEU A 80 -18.13 6.09 -10.54
CA LEU A 80 -17.11 5.43 -9.72
C LEU A 80 -15.68 5.87 -10.05
N LEU A 81 -15.36 6.11 -11.33
CA LEU A 81 -14.05 6.62 -11.73
C LEU A 81 -13.80 8.06 -11.21
N ARG A 82 -14.83 8.89 -11.12
CA ARG A 82 -14.75 10.26 -10.58
C ARG A 82 -14.91 10.36 -9.06
N ASP A 83 -15.31 9.29 -8.38
CA ASP A 83 -15.45 9.23 -6.91
C ASP A 83 -14.11 9.03 -6.15
N ASP A 84 -12.97 9.05 -6.83
CA ASP A 84 -11.65 8.65 -6.31
C ASP A 84 -11.55 7.16 -5.89
N PHE A 85 -12.44 6.29 -6.37
CA PHE A 85 -12.39 4.84 -6.07
C PHE A 85 -11.04 4.20 -6.47
N LEU A 86 -10.36 4.75 -7.49
CA LEU A 86 -9.02 4.30 -7.89
C LEU A 86 -7.93 4.66 -6.86
N SER A 87 -8.12 5.73 -6.08
CA SER A 87 -7.28 6.07 -4.92
C SER A 87 -7.42 5.04 -3.82
N LEU A 88 -8.63 4.50 -3.59
CA LEU A 88 -8.85 3.39 -2.65
C LEU A 88 -8.08 2.13 -3.06
N ILE A 89 -7.97 1.87 -4.37
CA ILE A 89 -7.15 0.76 -4.91
C ILE A 89 -5.65 1.03 -4.71
N ILE A 90 -5.16 2.26 -4.91
CA ILE A 90 -3.77 2.63 -4.57
C ILE A 90 -3.50 2.41 -3.07
N ILE A 91 -4.45 2.79 -2.22
CA ILE A 91 -4.39 2.57 -0.78
C ILE A 91 -4.34 1.07 -0.45
N ALA A 92 -5.22 0.25 -1.03
CA ALA A 92 -5.23 -1.20 -0.87
C ALA A 92 -3.87 -1.85 -1.20
N LEU A 93 -3.24 -1.42 -2.29
CA LEU A 93 -1.96 -1.96 -2.76
C LEU A 93 -0.79 -1.68 -1.79
N TYR A 94 -0.91 -0.69 -0.90
CA TYR A 94 0.10 -0.46 0.15
C TYR A 94 0.23 -1.62 1.14
N LEU A 95 -0.81 -2.44 1.35
CA LEU A 95 -0.71 -3.66 2.15
C LEU A 95 0.38 -4.60 1.58
N LEU A 96 0.40 -4.75 0.26
CA LEU A 96 1.33 -5.63 -0.44
C LEU A 96 2.74 -5.02 -0.53
N THR A 97 2.85 -3.71 -0.79
CA THR A 97 4.17 -3.06 -0.89
C THR A 97 4.85 -2.93 0.47
N PHE A 98 4.13 -2.55 1.53
CA PHE A 98 4.73 -2.46 2.87
C PHE A 98 5.07 -3.83 3.47
N PHE A 99 4.28 -4.87 3.20
CA PHE A 99 4.65 -6.22 3.62
C PHE A 99 5.92 -6.74 2.90
N ALA A 100 6.07 -6.43 1.60
CA ALA A 100 7.31 -6.73 0.87
C ALA A 100 8.51 -5.90 1.38
N LEU A 101 8.29 -4.62 1.73
CA LEU A 101 9.31 -3.76 2.33
C LEU A 101 9.74 -4.24 3.71
N TYR A 102 8.82 -4.73 4.55
CA TYR A 102 9.17 -5.40 5.80
C TYR A 102 10.08 -6.60 5.55
N GLY A 103 9.71 -7.49 4.62
CA GLY A 103 10.53 -8.64 4.25
C GLY A 103 11.96 -8.27 3.86
N ALA A 104 12.11 -7.22 3.06
CA ALA A 104 13.39 -6.73 2.54
C ALA A 104 14.23 -5.96 3.58
N LEU A 105 13.60 -5.25 4.52
CA LEU A 105 14.28 -4.35 5.46
C LEU A 105 14.40 -4.91 6.89
N ARG A 106 13.69 -5.99 7.25
CA ARG A 106 13.72 -6.58 8.59
C ARG A 106 15.12 -7.03 9.07
N ARG A 107 16.01 -7.39 8.15
CA ARG A 107 17.41 -7.77 8.47
C ARG A 107 18.25 -6.55 8.87
N ASP A 108 17.98 -5.38 8.30
CA ASP A 108 18.69 -4.12 8.60
C ASP A 108 18.05 -3.36 9.78
N ASN A 109 16.71 -3.34 9.85
CA ASN A 109 15.99 -2.70 10.95
C ASN A 109 14.56 -3.24 11.14
N CYS A 110 14.45 -4.39 11.81
CA CYS A 110 13.18 -5.06 12.08
C CYS A 110 12.12 -4.16 12.73
N VAL A 111 12.49 -3.39 13.76
CA VAL A 111 11.53 -2.59 14.56
C VAL A 111 10.88 -1.48 13.74
N TYR A 112 11.67 -0.63 13.05
CA TYR A 112 11.09 0.46 12.26
C TYR A 112 10.37 -0.06 10.99
N ALA A 113 10.83 -1.16 10.40
CA ALA A 113 10.13 -1.78 9.26
C ALA A 113 8.78 -2.40 9.67
N ALA A 114 8.73 -3.09 10.82
CA ALA A 114 7.49 -3.62 11.37
C ALA A 114 6.51 -2.51 11.76
N LEU A 115 6.99 -1.46 12.45
CA LEU A 115 6.17 -0.30 12.82
C LEU A 115 5.54 0.35 11.59
N ALA A 116 6.33 0.67 10.55
CA ALA A 116 5.80 1.24 9.32
C ALA A 116 4.70 0.35 8.69
N THR A 117 4.90 -0.97 8.67
CA THR A 117 3.92 -1.91 8.11
C THR A 117 2.62 -1.93 8.93
N VAL A 118 2.70 -1.93 10.26
CA VAL A 118 1.52 -1.87 11.15
C VAL A 118 0.75 -0.56 10.96
N LEU A 119 1.45 0.60 10.93
CA LEU A 119 0.81 1.90 10.71
C LEU A 119 0.10 1.97 9.34
N THR A 120 0.73 1.44 8.28
CA THR A 120 0.10 1.30 6.96
C THR A 120 -1.14 0.40 7.00
N PHE A 121 -1.10 -0.74 7.70
CA PHE A 121 -2.25 -1.67 7.76
C PHE A 121 -3.46 -1.04 8.49
N VAL A 122 -3.19 -0.30 9.57
CA VAL A 122 -4.21 0.49 10.28
C VAL A 122 -4.76 1.58 9.36
N ALA A 123 -3.90 2.34 8.67
CA ALA A 123 -4.32 3.38 7.74
C ALA A 123 -5.24 2.85 6.62
N VAL A 124 -4.84 1.77 5.94
CA VAL A 124 -5.64 1.15 4.87
C VAL A 124 -7.00 0.68 5.40
N THR A 125 -7.04 0.14 6.61
CA THR A 125 -8.30 -0.31 7.24
C THR A 125 -9.21 0.87 7.55
N CYS A 126 -8.67 1.98 8.07
CA CYS A 126 -9.41 3.22 8.28
C CYS A 126 -9.93 3.84 6.97
N SER A 127 -9.13 3.80 5.90
CA SER A 127 -9.54 4.23 4.55
C SER A 127 -10.69 3.39 4.00
N PHE A 128 -10.61 2.05 4.08
CA PHE A 128 -11.70 1.17 3.67
C PHE A 128 -12.98 1.41 4.47
N ALA A 129 -12.87 1.64 5.77
CA ALA A 129 -14.01 1.87 6.66
C ALA A 129 -14.68 3.26 6.48
N SER A 130 -14.04 4.20 5.78
CA SER A 130 -14.54 5.58 5.59
C SER A 130 -14.85 5.95 4.13
N HIS A 131 -14.57 5.09 3.16
CA HIS A 131 -14.82 5.39 1.75
C HIS A 131 -16.33 5.32 1.39
N SER A 132 -16.87 6.41 0.86
CA SER A 132 -18.32 6.57 0.63
C SER A 132 -18.90 5.87 -0.61
N GLY A 133 -18.09 5.56 -1.63
CA GLY A 133 -18.55 5.18 -2.96
C GLY A 133 -19.70 4.18 -3.07
N PHE A 134 -19.62 3.00 -2.44
CA PHE A 134 -20.73 2.02 -2.50
C PHE A 134 -22.00 2.49 -1.78
N SER A 135 -21.87 3.30 -0.72
CA SER A 135 -23.00 3.92 -0.03
C SER A 135 -23.69 4.96 -0.93
N ILE A 136 -22.92 5.76 -1.67
CA ILE A 136 -23.45 6.73 -2.63
C ILE A 136 -24.15 6.02 -3.81
N VAL A 137 -23.57 4.94 -4.34
CA VAL A 137 -24.23 4.10 -5.36
C VAL A 137 -25.57 3.56 -4.86
N HIS A 138 -25.60 3.02 -3.64
CA HIS A 138 -26.83 2.49 -3.04
C HIS A 138 -27.92 3.55 -2.85
N LEU A 139 -27.55 4.75 -2.35
CA LEU A 139 -28.48 5.87 -2.21
C LEU A 139 -28.96 6.41 -3.57
N SER A 140 -28.10 6.43 -4.58
CA SER A 140 -28.46 6.80 -5.95
C SER A 140 -29.52 5.88 -6.55
N GLU A 141 -29.42 4.57 -6.32
CA GLU A 141 -30.41 3.59 -6.79
C GLU A 141 -31.76 3.76 -6.08
N GLN A 142 -31.75 4.04 -4.76
CA GLN A 142 -32.97 4.40 -4.04
C GLN A 142 -33.58 5.72 -4.54
N TYR A 143 -32.74 6.71 -4.88
CA TYR A 143 -33.20 8.02 -5.35
C TYR A 143 -33.89 7.94 -6.72
N ALA A 144 -33.33 7.15 -7.64
CA ALA A 144 -33.93 6.88 -8.94
C ALA A 144 -35.27 6.11 -8.80
N ALA A 145 -35.37 5.19 -7.84
CA ALA A 145 -36.59 4.43 -7.56
C ALA A 145 -37.67 5.23 -6.78
N ALA A 146 -37.33 6.41 -6.23
CA ALA A 146 -38.23 7.17 -5.37
C ALA A 146 -39.41 7.78 -6.15
N SER A 147 -40.63 7.49 -5.69
CA SER A 147 -41.89 7.93 -6.31
C SER A 147 -42.44 9.26 -5.78
N THR A 148 -41.80 9.85 -4.75
CA THR A 148 -42.22 11.14 -4.17
C THR A 148 -41.02 12.05 -3.91
N ASP A 149 -41.22 13.35 -4.06
CA ASP A 149 -40.15 14.33 -3.86
C ASP A 149 -39.73 14.47 -2.38
N ALA A 150 -40.62 14.09 -1.45
CA ALA A 150 -40.29 13.96 -0.03
C ALA A 150 -39.21 12.89 0.22
N VAL A 151 -39.34 11.71 -0.40
CA VAL A 151 -38.34 10.63 -0.29
C VAL A 151 -37.04 11.02 -1.02
N ARG A 152 -37.14 11.66 -2.20
CA ARG A 152 -35.97 12.19 -2.93
C ARG A 152 -35.17 13.19 -2.08
N SER A 153 -35.85 14.12 -1.42
CA SER A 153 -35.24 15.11 -0.52
C SER A 153 -34.52 14.45 0.66
N GLN A 154 -35.13 13.43 1.28
CA GLN A 154 -34.50 12.64 2.35
C GLN A 154 -33.24 11.91 1.87
N LEU A 155 -33.27 11.31 0.68
CA LEU A 155 -32.13 10.60 0.11
C LEU A 155 -30.99 11.52 -0.31
N LEU A 156 -31.28 12.73 -0.79
CA LEU A 156 -30.27 13.77 -1.02
C LEU A 156 -29.60 14.18 0.30
N ALA A 157 -30.38 14.44 1.36
CA ALA A 157 -29.83 14.78 2.67
C ALA A 157 -28.96 13.64 3.25
N ALA A 158 -29.35 12.37 3.04
CA ALA A 158 -28.53 11.22 3.41
C ALA A 158 -27.22 11.15 2.57
N GLY A 159 -27.29 11.46 1.28
CA GLY A 159 -26.12 11.54 0.41
C GLY A 159 -25.13 12.62 0.86
N GLU A 160 -25.60 13.82 1.19
CA GLU A 160 -24.76 14.90 1.72
C GLU A 160 -24.09 14.52 3.04
N ALA A 161 -24.82 13.84 3.94
CA ALA A 161 -24.24 13.33 5.19
C ALA A 161 -23.13 12.29 4.95
N ILE A 162 -23.33 11.40 3.97
CA ILE A 162 -22.30 10.41 3.56
C ILE A 162 -21.07 11.11 2.97
N ILE A 163 -21.24 12.09 2.07
CA ILE A 163 -20.14 12.87 1.47
C ILE A 163 -19.36 13.66 2.52
N ALA A 164 -20.06 14.27 3.49
CA ALA A 164 -19.44 14.97 4.62
C ALA A 164 -18.63 14.02 5.54
N SER A 165 -18.96 12.72 5.53
CA SER A 165 -18.25 11.67 6.28
C SER A 165 -17.23 10.86 5.46
N ASP A 166 -16.99 11.21 4.19
CA ASP A 166 -16.10 10.47 3.28
C ASP A 166 -14.65 10.37 3.80
N MET A 167 -13.87 9.48 3.19
CA MET A 167 -12.46 9.23 3.47
C MET A 167 -11.58 10.49 3.41
N TRP A 168 -12.00 11.55 2.74
CA TRP A 168 -11.25 12.81 2.66
C TRP A 168 -11.72 13.90 3.65
N ASN A 169 -12.86 13.68 4.33
CA ASN A 169 -13.46 14.64 5.27
C ASN A 169 -13.52 14.12 6.73
N SER A 170 -13.50 12.80 6.94
CA SER A 170 -13.64 12.16 8.25
C SER A 170 -12.35 12.16 9.09
N THR A 171 -12.51 12.08 10.41
CA THR A 171 -11.39 11.86 11.34
C THR A 171 -10.62 10.56 11.05
N ALA A 172 -11.32 9.51 10.63
CA ALA A 172 -10.70 8.24 10.24
C ALA A 172 -9.81 8.41 9.01
N GLY A 173 -10.28 9.14 7.99
CA GLY A 173 -9.52 9.52 6.81
C GLY A 173 -8.30 10.39 7.12
N PHE A 174 -8.49 11.43 7.93
CA PHE A 174 -7.41 12.32 8.38
C PHE A 174 -6.30 11.55 9.13
N MET A 175 -6.68 10.64 10.04
CA MET A 175 -5.73 9.75 10.72
C MET A 175 -5.08 8.75 9.75
N ALA A 176 -5.84 8.16 8.82
CA ALA A 176 -5.29 7.25 7.81
C ALA A 176 -4.20 7.93 6.98
N GLY A 177 -4.43 9.18 6.54
CA GLY A 177 -3.42 9.99 5.86
C GLY A 177 -2.14 10.16 6.69
N ILE A 178 -2.25 10.67 7.92
CA ILE A 178 -1.08 10.86 8.80
C ILE A 178 -0.33 9.55 9.06
N LEU A 179 -1.04 8.45 9.30
CA LEU A 179 -0.45 7.14 9.56
C LEU A 179 0.25 6.55 8.33
N LEU A 180 -0.39 6.59 7.16
CA LEU A 180 0.17 6.07 5.91
C LEU A 180 1.39 6.87 5.47
N GLN A 181 1.31 8.21 5.52
CA GLN A 181 2.40 9.08 5.10
C GLN A 181 3.56 9.08 6.11
N GLY A 182 3.26 9.02 7.41
CA GLY A 182 4.26 8.78 8.45
C GLY A 182 5.00 7.44 8.25
N ALA A 183 4.27 6.38 7.92
CA ALA A 183 4.85 5.07 7.58
C ALA A 183 5.72 5.14 6.30
N GLY A 184 5.27 5.86 5.28
CA GLY A 184 6.01 6.10 4.03
C GLY A 184 7.33 6.86 4.22
N VAL A 185 7.34 7.90 5.05
CA VAL A 185 8.57 8.59 5.45
C VAL A 185 9.48 7.63 6.25
N LEU A 186 8.92 6.93 7.26
CA LEU A 186 9.68 6.03 8.12
C LEU A 186 10.37 4.91 7.33
N ILE A 187 9.65 4.21 6.46
CA ILE A 187 10.20 3.11 5.68
C ILE A 187 11.26 3.61 4.67
N SER A 188 11.06 4.81 4.11
CA SER A 188 12.02 5.44 3.19
C SER A 188 13.29 5.90 3.90
N VAL A 189 13.21 6.35 5.17
CA VAL A 189 14.39 6.59 6.01
C VAL A 189 15.12 5.28 6.36
N VAL A 190 14.40 4.18 6.58
CA VAL A 190 15.02 2.85 6.78
C VAL A 190 15.77 2.39 5.52
N MET A 191 15.24 2.63 4.31
CA MET A 191 15.95 2.36 3.04
C MET A 191 17.30 3.09 2.94
N LEU A 192 17.45 4.28 3.54
CA LEU A 192 18.73 5.00 3.55
C LEU A 192 19.81 4.31 4.41
N ARG A 193 19.45 3.45 5.36
CA ARG A 193 20.42 2.76 6.23
C ARG A 193 21.11 1.58 5.53
N GLY A 194 20.39 0.89 4.66
CA GLY A 194 20.89 -0.28 3.92
C GLY A 194 21.52 0.04 2.55
N ARG A 195 21.92 -1.03 1.84
CA ARG A 195 22.27 -1.03 0.40
C ARG A 195 21.21 -1.74 -0.47
N THR A 196 20.15 -2.25 0.17
CA THR A 196 19.06 -3.05 -0.39
C THR A 196 18.22 -2.28 -1.42
N PHE A 197 18.03 -0.98 -1.21
CA PHE A 197 17.31 -0.06 -2.09
C PHE A 197 18.24 1.04 -2.60
N SER A 198 17.95 1.59 -3.78
CA SER A 198 18.72 2.73 -4.30
C SER A 198 18.44 3.99 -3.47
N LYS A 199 19.46 4.84 -3.29
CA LYS A 199 19.27 6.11 -2.55
C LYS A 199 18.25 7.03 -3.24
N VAL A 200 18.14 6.98 -4.57
CA VAL A 200 17.11 7.70 -5.33
C VAL A 200 15.71 7.21 -4.97
N THR A 201 15.51 5.90 -4.84
CA THR A 201 14.23 5.32 -4.37
C THR A 201 13.87 5.83 -2.97
N ALA A 202 14.85 5.85 -2.06
CA ALA A 202 14.65 6.32 -0.70
C ALA A 202 14.34 7.84 -0.62
N TYR A 203 15.08 8.69 -1.35
CA TYR A 203 14.81 10.12 -1.39
C TYR A 203 13.47 10.46 -2.07
N ALA A 204 13.11 9.78 -3.16
CA ALA A 204 11.80 9.93 -3.79
C ALA A 204 10.67 9.59 -2.80
N GLY A 205 10.82 8.51 -2.03
CA GLY A 205 9.86 8.14 -0.98
C GLY A 205 9.78 9.16 0.16
N ILE A 206 10.92 9.67 0.65
CA ILE A 206 10.95 10.73 1.68
C ILE A 206 10.25 11.99 1.19
N LEU A 207 10.48 12.41 -0.06
CA LEU A 207 9.88 13.63 -0.60
C LEU A 207 8.38 13.46 -0.89
N ALA A 208 7.98 12.35 -1.52
CA ALA A 208 6.57 12.04 -1.79
C ALA A 208 5.75 12.00 -0.50
N ASN A 209 6.07 11.06 0.39
CA ASN A 209 5.33 10.85 1.63
C ASN A 209 5.58 11.98 2.64
N GLY A 210 6.69 12.72 2.54
CA GLY A 210 7.00 13.85 3.44
C GLY A 210 6.21 15.11 3.13
N PHE A 211 6.10 15.48 1.86
CA PHE A 211 5.21 16.58 1.45
C PHE A 211 3.74 16.22 1.67
N ASP A 212 3.37 14.95 1.48
CA ASP A 212 2.01 14.46 1.73
C ASP A 212 1.69 14.34 3.25
N LEU A 213 2.65 13.96 4.09
CA LEU A 213 2.48 14.06 5.55
C LEU A 213 2.31 15.52 5.98
N ALA A 214 3.13 16.42 5.43
CA ALA A 214 3.04 17.85 5.71
C ALA A 214 1.68 18.42 5.30
N GLN A 215 1.15 18.06 4.12
CA GLN A 215 -0.16 18.55 3.66
C GLN A 215 -1.30 18.07 4.57
N HIS A 216 -1.28 16.82 5.03
CA HIS A 216 -2.26 16.36 6.02
C HIS A 216 -2.18 17.17 7.33
N LEU A 217 -0.98 17.40 7.88
CA LEU A 217 -0.83 18.14 9.15
C LEU A 217 -1.30 19.61 9.07
N ILE A 218 -1.16 20.26 7.92
CA ILE A 218 -1.54 21.67 7.71
C ILE A 218 -2.96 21.87 7.15
N HIS A 219 -3.57 20.85 6.52
CA HIS A 219 -4.89 20.96 5.87
C HIS A 219 -6.00 21.55 6.76
N PRO A 220 -6.13 21.22 8.07
CA PRO A 220 -7.15 21.80 8.94
C PRO A 220 -6.97 23.30 9.20
N LEU A 221 -5.76 23.84 8.99
CA LEU A 221 -5.40 25.23 9.31
C LEU A 221 -5.32 26.09 8.04
N LEU A 222 -4.65 25.60 6.98
CA LEU A 222 -4.29 26.39 5.80
C LEU A 222 -4.46 25.55 4.51
N ARG A 223 -5.72 25.27 4.16
CA ARG A 223 -6.12 24.43 3.01
C ARG A 223 -5.36 24.75 1.72
N SER A 224 -5.24 26.02 1.34
CA SER A 224 -4.56 26.44 0.10
C SER A 224 -3.07 26.06 0.07
N ILE A 225 -2.39 26.03 1.22
CA ILE A 225 -0.98 25.61 1.31
C ILE A 225 -0.88 24.09 1.26
N ALA A 226 -1.81 23.37 1.91
CA ALA A 226 -1.88 21.91 1.80
C ALA A 226 -2.02 21.45 0.33
N SER A 227 -2.88 22.08 -0.46
CA SER A 227 -3.02 21.78 -1.89
C SER A 227 -1.72 21.97 -2.69
N ILE A 228 -0.92 23.01 -2.37
CA ILE A 228 0.38 23.24 -3.01
C ILE A 228 1.38 22.14 -2.64
N LEU A 229 1.43 21.74 -1.35
CA LEU A 229 2.30 20.66 -0.88
C LEU A 229 1.94 19.31 -1.52
N LEU A 230 0.65 19.00 -1.68
CA LEU A 230 0.19 17.80 -2.39
C LEU A 230 0.60 17.82 -3.88
N MET A 231 0.50 18.98 -4.54
CA MET A 231 0.95 19.15 -5.93
C MET A 231 2.47 18.95 -6.09
N ILE A 232 3.26 19.30 -5.06
CA ILE A 232 4.70 19.02 -5.01
C ILE A 232 4.98 17.52 -4.73
N ALA A 233 4.16 16.86 -3.91
CA ALA A 233 4.28 15.42 -3.62
C ALA A 233 4.05 14.53 -4.85
N GLY A 234 3.08 14.88 -5.71
CA GLY A 234 2.67 14.10 -6.88
C GLY A 234 3.82 13.62 -7.80
N PRO A 235 4.69 14.51 -8.31
CA PRO A 235 5.86 14.13 -9.10
C PRO A 235 6.81 13.15 -8.40
N PHE A 236 6.95 13.24 -7.07
CA PHE A 236 7.78 12.29 -6.33
C PHE A 236 7.13 10.91 -6.21
N TYR A 237 5.80 10.79 -6.14
CA TYR A 237 5.11 9.50 -6.25
C TYR A 237 5.30 8.84 -7.62
N LEU A 238 5.18 9.63 -8.69
CA LEU A 238 5.43 9.16 -10.07
C LEU A 238 6.87 8.64 -10.25
N LEU A 239 7.83 9.17 -9.47
CA LEU A 239 9.20 8.67 -9.41
C LEU A 239 9.35 7.46 -8.46
N TRP A 240 8.73 7.51 -7.28
CA TRP A 240 8.93 6.53 -6.21
C TRP A 240 8.37 5.14 -6.56
N PHE A 241 7.13 5.06 -7.02
CA PHE A 241 6.48 3.78 -7.32
C PHE A 241 7.24 2.91 -8.36
N PRO A 242 7.67 3.41 -9.54
CA PRO A 242 8.44 2.60 -10.49
C PRO A 242 9.85 2.26 -9.99
N LEU A 243 10.49 3.14 -9.20
CA LEU A 243 11.79 2.85 -8.58
C LEU A 243 11.67 1.74 -7.50
N LEU A 244 10.61 1.80 -6.69
CA LEU A 244 10.27 0.80 -5.67
C LEU A 244 9.98 -0.55 -6.34
N SER A 245 9.15 -0.56 -7.38
CA SER A 245 8.87 -1.74 -8.20
C SER A 245 10.15 -2.38 -8.76
N ARG A 246 11.01 -1.57 -9.38
CA ARG A 246 12.31 -1.99 -9.91
C ARG A 246 13.19 -2.64 -8.84
N ASP A 247 13.29 -2.04 -7.67
CA ASP A 247 14.17 -2.52 -6.60
C ASP A 247 13.63 -3.82 -5.96
N LEU A 248 12.31 -3.91 -5.72
CA LEU A 248 11.67 -5.16 -5.28
C LEU A 248 11.85 -6.31 -6.29
N PHE A 249 11.70 -6.05 -7.60
CA PHE A 249 11.97 -7.06 -8.62
C PHE A 249 13.45 -7.46 -8.70
N LYS A 250 14.40 -6.56 -8.41
CA LYS A 250 15.82 -6.92 -8.30
C LYS A 250 16.06 -7.86 -7.11
N LEU A 251 15.46 -7.59 -5.95
CA LEU A 251 15.60 -8.45 -4.76
C LEU A 251 15.08 -9.87 -5.03
N GLY A 252 13.89 -10.03 -5.63
CA GLY A 252 13.36 -11.35 -5.99
C GLY A 252 14.21 -12.12 -7.02
N ARG A 253 14.99 -11.41 -7.86
CA ARG A 253 16.00 -12.02 -8.76
C ARG A 253 17.27 -12.43 -8.01
N LEU A 254 17.73 -11.62 -7.06
CA LEU A 254 18.90 -11.91 -6.24
C LEU A 254 18.67 -13.13 -5.34
N GLU A 255 17.54 -13.20 -4.64
CA GLU A 255 17.18 -14.39 -3.85
C GLU A 255 17.11 -15.65 -4.73
N LYS A 256 16.46 -15.57 -5.92
CA LYS A 256 16.47 -16.70 -6.88
C LYS A 256 17.89 -17.18 -7.20
N LYS A 257 18.84 -16.26 -7.38
CA LYS A 257 20.24 -16.62 -7.69
C LYS A 257 20.89 -17.33 -6.49
N VAL A 258 20.73 -16.79 -5.29
CA VAL A 258 21.28 -17.38 -4.05
C VAL A 258 20.71 -18.78 -3.80
N THR A 259 19.40 -18.99 -3.96
CA THR A 259 18.79 -20.33 -3.81
C THR A 259 19.37 -21.34 -4.79
N VAL A 260 19.54 -20.96 -6.07
CA VAL A 260 20.09 -21.85 -7.11
C VAL A 260 21.57 -22.15 -6.89
N GLU A 261 22.37 -21.17 -6.45
CA GLU A 261 23.79 -21.39 -6.12
C GLU A 261 23.93 -22.30 -4.89
N LYS A 262 23.09 -22.13 -3.86
CA LYS A 262 23.05 -23.02 -2.69
C LYS A 262 22.70 -24.46 -3.09
N GLN A 263 21.64 -24.66 -3.88
CA GLN A 263 21.24 -25.98 -4.39
C GLN A 263 22.33 -26.65 -5.24
N ARG A 264 23.08 -25.87 -6.03
CA ARG A 264 24.20 -26.39 -6.83
C ARG A 264 25.40 -26.80 -5.97
N ALA A 265 25.64 -26.11 -4.86
CA ALA A 265 26.71 -26.45 -3.91
C ALA A 265 26.39 -27.68 -3.03
N THR A 266 25.13 -28.10 -2.96
CA THR A 266 24.67 -29.27 -2.20
C THR A 266 24.48 -30.54 -3.03
N LEU A 267 24.70 -30.49 -4.35
CA LEU A 267 24.68 -31.68 -5.21
C LEU A 267 26.05 -32.39 -5.15
N PRO A 268 26.09 -33.72 -4.97
CA PRO A 268 27.32 -34.51 -4.88
C PRO A 268 28.03 -34.69 -6.25
#